data_AF-A0A528N4P9-F1
#
_entry.id   AF-A0A528N4P9-F1
#
_cell.length_a   1.000
_cell.length_b   1.000
_cell.length_c   1.000
_cell.angle_alpha   90.00
_cell.angle_beta   90.00
_cell.angle_gamma   90.00
#
_symmetry.space_group_name_H-M   'P 1'
#
loop_
_entity.id
_entity.type
_entity.pdbx_description
1 polymer ?
#
loop_
_entity_poly.entity_id
_entity_poly.type
_entity_poly.pdbx_seq_one_letter_code
_entity_poly.pdbx_strand_id
1 'polypeptide(L)'
;LGHSDTGYAKARAFAEAGATMVTHLFNAMSQIGNREPGLAGAAIDTGTLFAGIIADGIHVDPATMAIALRAKQGPARIFLVTDAMATIGTDMTSFT
;
A
#
# COMPACT_ATOMS: atom_id res chain seq x y z
N LEU A 1 -6.21 6.33 0.31
CA LEU A 1 -5.53 6.59 -0.98
C LEU A 1 -5.20 5.25 -1.61
N GLY A 2 -5.49 5.05 -2.89
CA GLY A 2 -5.26 3.80 -3.62
C GLY A 2 -5.77 3.95 -5.04
N HIS A 3 -5.42 3.03 -5.96
CA HIS A 3 -5.78 3.14 -7.38
C HIS A 3 -5.48 4.53 -7.96
N SER A 4 -4.27 5.04 -7.69
CA SER A 4 -3.91 6.42 -8.01
C SER A 4 -2.45 6.53 -8.43
N ASP A 5 -2.22 7.26 -9.52
CA ASP A 5 -0.89 7.61 -10.02
C ASP A 5 -0.38 8.95 -9.43
N THR A 6 -0.85 9.31 -8.24
CA THR A 6 -0.43 10.58 -7.60
C THR A 6 1.05 10.54 -7.21
N GLY A 7 1.75 11.67 -7.38
CA GLY A 7 3.11 11.84 -6.84
C GLY A 7 3.14 11.99 -5.32
N TYR A 8 4.34 11.90 -4.75
CA TYR A 8 4.60 11.95 -3.31
C TYR A 8 4.06 13.23 -2.66
N ALA A 9 4.39 14.41 -3.22
CA ALA A 9 4.01 15.70 -2.65
C ALA A 9 2.48 15.89 -2.56
N LYS A 10 1.76 15.38 -3.54
CA LYS A 10 0.29 15.43 -3.55
C LYS A 10 -0.31 14.40 -2.58
N ALA A 11 0.26 13.21 -2.47
CA ALA A 11 -0.13 12.23 -1.46
C ALA A 11 0.05 12.79 -0.03
N ARG A 12 1.14 13.51 0.22
CA ARG A 12 1.39 14.25 1.46
C ARG A 12 0.32 15.30 1.76
N ALA A 13 -0.04 16.11 0.77
CA ALA A 13 -1.11 17.10 0.92
C ALA A 13 -2.46 16.45 1.24
N PHE A 14 -2.76 15.28 0.66
CA PHE A 14 -3.97 14.54 1.05
C PHE A 14 -3.93 14.03 2.49
N ALA A 15 -2.76 13.61 2.99
CA ALA A 15 -2.61 13.23 4.38
C ALA A 15 -2.87 14.42 5.33
N GLU A 16 -2.36 15.60 4.98
CA GLU A 16 -2.62 16.85 5.70
C GLU A 16 -4.09 17.29 5.62
N ALA A 17 -4.76 16.99 4.51
CA ALA A 17 -6.19 17.21 4.34
C ALA A 17 -7.07 16.18 5.09
N GLY A 18 -6.46 15.20 5.78
CA GLY A 18 -7.17 14.25 6.64
C GLY A 18 -7.25 12.81 6.11
N ALA A 19 -6.62 12.49 4.97
CA ALA A 19 -6.47 11.10 4.58
C ALA A 19 -5.56 10.36 5.57
N THR A 20 -6.00 9.21 6.06
CA THR A 20 -5.28 8.47 7.11
C THR A 20 -4.76 7.11 6.66
N MET A 21 -5.06 6.66 5.44
CA MET A 21 -4.79 5.29 5.03
C MET A 21 -4.48 5.15 3.53
N VAL A 22 -3.60 4.20 3.21
CA VAL A 22 -3.27 3.72 1.87
C VAL A 22 -3.75 2.27 1.71
N THR A 23 -4.50 2.02 0.65
CA THR A 23 -5.03 0.69 0.30
C THR A 23 -3.93 -0.12 -0.39
N HIS A 24 -3.82 -1.41 -0.04
CA HIS A 24 -2.98 -2.44 -0.67
C HIS A 24 -1.63 -1.95 -1.25
N LEU A 25 -0.77 -1.42 -0.36
CA LEU A 25 0.57 -0.90 -0.63
C LEU A 25 1.30 -1.65 -1.76
N PHE A 26 1.86 -0.87 -2.70
CA PHE A 26 2.50 -1.28 -3.95
C PHE A 26 1.56 -1.64 -5.11
N ASN A 27 0.30 -2.01 -4.85
CA ASN A 27 -0.63 -2.44 -5.90
C ASN A 27 -1.41 -1.24 -6.47
N ALA A 28 -1.51 -1.17 -7.81
CA ALA A 28 -2.26 -0.12 -8.53
C ALA A 28 -1.97 1.31 -8.05
N MET A 29 -0.69 1.64 -7.86
CA MET A 29 -0.26 2.98 -7.45
C MET A 29 1.10 3.35 -8.06
N SER A 30 1.43 4.64 -8.05
CA SER A 30 2.77 5.11 -8.43
C SER A 30 3.84 4.53 -7.50
N GLN A 31 4.92 4.03 -8.10
CA GLN A 31 6.00 3.28 -7.44
C GLN A 31 7.10 4.20 -6.90
N ILE A 32 7.99 3.62 -6.10
CA ILE A 32 9.15 4.33 -5.54
C ILE A 32 10.23 4.48 -6.61
N GLY A 33 10.38 5.69 -7.15
CA GLY A 33 11.51 6.12 -7.94
C GLY A 33 12.57 6.85 -7.11
N ASN A 34 13.78 6.99 -7.66
CA ASN A 34 14.88 7.69 -6.99
C ASN A 34 14.67 9.20 -6.83
N ARG A 35 13.92 9.83 -7.76
CA ARG A 35 13.59 11.27 -7.74
C ARG A 35 12.11 11.55 -7.44
N GLU A 36 11.26 10.55 -7.60
CA GLU A 36 9.82 10.64 -7.37
C GLU A 36 9.39 9.38 -6.62
N PRO A 37 9.21 9.45 -5.29
CA PRO A 37 8.83 8.29 -4.48
C PRO A 37 7.39 7.80 -4.72
N GLY A 38 6.54 8.62 -5.35
CA GLY A 38 5.15 8.27 -5.61
C GLY A 38 4.30 8.06 -4.35
N LEU A 39 3.14 7.45 -4.54
CA LEU A 39 2.20 7.11 -3.48
C LEU A 39 2.76 5.99 -2.60
N ALA A 40 3.45 5.00 -3.18
CA ALA A 40 4.09 3.94 -2.41
C ALA A 40 5.13 4.50 -1.42
N GLY A 41 5.96 5.46 -1.86
CA GLY A 41 6.91 6.14 -1.00
C GLY A 41 6.21 6.98 0.07
N ALA A 42 5.16 7.72 -0.30
CA ALA A 42 4.39 8.52 0.65
C ALA A 42 3.71 7.65 1.71
N ALA A 43 3.20 6.48 1.34
CA ALA A 43 2.57 5.53 2.25
C ALA A 43 3.53 5.02 3.34
N ILE A 44 4.81 4.84 3.00
CA ILE A 44 5.84 4.36 3.93
C ILE A 44 6.38 5.52 4.77
N ASP A 45 6.79 6.61 4.12
CA ASP A 45 7.50 7.73 4.75
C ASP A 45 6.58 8.64 5.58
N THR A 46 5.28 8.71 5.24
CA THR A 46 4.31 9.51 6.00
C THR A 46 3.86 8.75 7.23
N GLY A 47 4.41 9.10 8.39
CA GLY A 47 4.15 8.38 9.64
C GLY A 47 2.70 8.39 10.15
N THR A 48 1.83 9.24 9.61
CA THR A 48 0.40 9.31 9.94
C THR A 48 -0.49 8.48 9.02
N LEU A 49 0.02 7.97 7.89
CA LEU A 49 -0.73 7.11 6.99
C LEU A 49 -0.60 5.64 7.40
N PHE A 50 -1.72 4.96 7.66
CA PHE A 50 -1.76 3.50 7.71
C PHE A 50 -1.60 2.92 6.31
N ALA A 51 -1.07 1.71 6.18
CA ALA A 51 -0.92 1.06 4.88
C ALA A 51 -1.34 -0.41 4.96
N GLY A 52 -2.37 -0.79 4.21
CA GLY A 52 -2.75 -2.20 4.07
C GLY A 52 -1.76 -2.90 3.14
N ILE A 53 -1.34 -4.13 3.45
CA ILE A 53 -0.49 -4.94 2.57
C ILE A 53 -1.10 -6.34 2.38
N ILE A 54 -1.10 -6.82 1.14
CA ILE A 54 -1.49 -8.19 0.79
C ILE A 54 -0.24 -9.07 0.95
N ALA A 55 -0.22 -9.90 1.99
CA ALA A 55 0.95 -10.68 2.37
C ALA A 55 0.91 -12.14 1.88
N ASP A 56 0.58 -12.34 0.59
CA ASP A 56 0.50 -13.66 -0.03
C ASP A 56 1.78 -14.09 -0.79
N GLY A 57 2.74 -13.17 -0.92
CA GLY A 57 4.00 -13.39 -1.65
C GLY A 57 3.87 -13.32 -3.17
N ILE A 58 2.68 -13.03 -3.70
CA ILE A 58 2.41 -12.89 -5.14
C ILE A 58 2.19 -11.43 -5.49
N HIS A 59 1.35 -10.73 -4.72
CA HIS A 59 1.09 -9.30 -4.91
C HIS A 59 2.32 -8.45 -4.60
N VAL A 60 3.08 -8.84 -3.57
CA VAL A 60 4.30 -8.14 -3.14
C VAL A 60 5.36 -9.18 -2.83
N ASP A 61 6.59 -8.94 -3.28
CA ASP A 61 7.73 -9.79 -2.94
C ASP A 61 8.03 -9.74 -1.42
N PRO A 62 8.33 -10.87 -0.75
CA PRO A 62 8.64 -10.88 0.68
C PRO A 62 9.77 -9.93 1.10
N ALA A 63 10.80 -9.72 0.27
CA ALA A 63 11.87 -8.77 0.54
C ALA A 63 11.34 -7.33 0.54
N THR A 64 10.47 -6.99 -0.42
CA THR A 64 9.80 -5.68 -0.49
C THR A 64 8.89 -5.44 0.72
N MET A 65 8.13 -6.45 1.17
CA MET A 65 7.35 -6.36 2.40
C MET A 65 8.27 -6.08 3.61
N ALA A 66 9.38 -6.81 3.71
CA ALA A 66 10.32 -6.65 4.82
C ALA A 66 11.02 -5.29 4.80
N ILE A 67 11.29 -4.72 3.62
CA ILE A 67 11.78 -3.34 3.48
C ILE A 67 10.73 -2.36 3.99
N ALA A 68 9.48 -2.48 3.53
CA ALA A 68 8.40 -1.59 3.94
C ALA A 68 8.15 -1.63 5.46
N LEU A 69 8.16 -2.81 6.07
CA LEU A 69 8.00 -2.99 7.51
C LEU A 69 9.10 -2.33 8.32
N ARG A 70 10.36 -2.41 7.87
CA ARG A 70 11.49 -1.74 8.54
C ARG A 70 11.46 -0.22 8.33
N ALA A 71 11.06 0.22 7.14
CA ALA A 71 11.04 1.62 6.77
C ALA A 71 9.83 2.38 7.36
N LYS A 72 8.71 1.70 7.64
CA LYS A 72 7.51 2.35 8.20
C LYS A 72 7.76 2.83 9.63
N GLN A 73 7.84 4.14 9.80
CA GLN A 73 7.98 4.80 11.10
C GLN A 73 6.77 5.70 11.41
N GLY A 74 6.66 6.19 12.64
CA GLY A 74 5.57 7.08 13.09
C GLY A 74 4.52 6.39 13.96
N PRO A 75 3.34 6.98 14.19
CA PRO A 75 2.24 6.35 14.94
C PRO A 75 1.39 5.38 14.11
N ALA A 76 1.26 5.57 12.80
CA ALA A 76 0.53 4.65 11.93
C ALA A 76 1.39 3.43 11.56
N ARG A 77 0.76 2.31 11.21
CA ARG A 77 1.43 1.02 10.94
C ARG A 77 1.00 0.42 9.62
N ILE A 78 1.78 -0.56 9.16
CA ILE A 78 1.33 -1.52 8.15
C ILE A 78 0.40 -2.52 8.82
N PHE A 79 -0.71 -2.85 8.16
CA PHE A 79 -1.65 -3.88 8.60
C PHE A 79 -1.93 -4.85 7.45
N LEU A 80 -2.28 -6.09 7.80
CA LEU A 80 -2.53 -7.14 6.81
C LEU A 80 -3.95 -7.04 6.26
N VAL A 81 -4.08 -7.21 4.94
CA VAL A 81 -5.35 -7.40 4.24
C VAL A 81 -5.21 -8.60 3.32
N THR A 82 -6.29 -9.33 3.08
CA THR A 82 -6.28 -10.43 2.11
C THR A 82 -6.54 -9.92 0.70
N ASP A 83 -7.36 -8.87 0.57
CA ASP A 83 -7.98 -8.45 -0.70
C ASP A 83 -8.65 -9.63 -1.45
N ALA A 84 -9.19 -10.57 -0.65
CA ALA A 84 -9.77 -11.80 -1.17
C ALA A 84 -11.06 -11.52 -1.95
N MET A 85 -11.23 -12.24 -3.06
CA MET A 85 -12.47 -12.29 -3.81
C MET A 85 -13.24 -13.58 -3.48
N ALA A 86 -14.50 -13.68 -3.94
CA ALA A 86 -15.43 -14.77 -3.61
C ALA A 86 -14.96 -16.23 -3.88
N THR A 87 -13.92 -16.47 -4.69
CA THR A 87 -13.40 -17.82 -4.97
C THR A 87 -12.52 -18.33 -3.84
N ILE A 88 -11.96 -17.44 -3.02
CA ILE A 88 -11.08 -17.83 -1.91
C ILE A 88 -11.86 -18.69 -0.92
N GLY A 89 -11.33 -19.88 -0.64
CA GLY A 89 -12.00 -20.87 0.23
C GLY A 89 -13.07 -21.70 -0.47
N THR A 90 -13.13 -21.71 -1.81
CA THR A 90 -14.06 -22.52 -2.62
C THR A 90 -13.34 -23.23 -3.76
N ASP A 91 -14.02 -24.15 -4.45
CA ASP A 91 -13.54 -24.80 -5.68
C ASP A 91 -13.87 -24.00 -6.96
N MET A 92 -14.37 -22.77 -6.83
CA MET A 92 -14.69 -21.93 -7.98
C MET A 92 -13.41 -21.47 -8.70
N THR A 93 -13.37 -21.63 -10.02
CA THR A 93 -12.23 -21.21 -10.85
C THR A 93 -12.42 -19.84 -11.51
N SER A 94 -13.62 -19.25 -11.40
CA SER A 94 -13.96 -17.95 -12.00
C SER A 94 -15.11 -17.27 -11.25
N PHE A 95 -15.26 -15.97 -11.50
CA PHE A 95 -16.37 -15.13 -11.05
C PHE A 95 -17.10 -14.61 -12.28
N THR A 96 -18.43 -14.52 -12.21
CA THR A 96 -19.30 -13.96 -13.27
C THR A 96 -19.89 -12.65 -12.83
#